data_AF-A0A024G619-F1
#
_entry.id   AF-A0A024G619-F1
#
_cell.length_a   1.000
_cell.length_b   1.000
_cell.length_c   1.000
_cell.angle_alpha   90.00
_cell.angle_beta   90.00
_cell.angle_gamma   90.00
#
_symmetry.space_group_name_H-M   'P 1'
#
loop_
_entity.id
_entity.type
_entity.pdbx_description
1 polymer ?
#
loop_
_entity_poly.entity_id
_entity_poly.type
_entity_poly.pdbx_seq_one_letter_code
_entity_poly.pdbx_strand_id
1 'polypeptide(L)'
;MQAECITIAGSALVCAQAKLDGNVQIDEGCVLHPGSIITGCVSLGKHNIVEDYVKIGSESDLTQTHSITIGDENLFECGCAIGSIQIGNRNLFESKAVAKKGSTIGSNCIIGQCVVIEEGERIEDGTIITCATDDNNQLQRIFRKMQPSLLIAHQKTIQRYANALRNSNGPSALTRHHRMRAISSISIT
;
A
#
# COMPACT_ATOMS: atom_id res chain seq x y z
N MET A 1 -21.32 7.57 -17.53
CA MET A 1 -21.21 7.42 -16.07
C MET A 1 -20.63 6.03 -15.84
N GLN A 2 -19.35 5.91 -15.50
CA GLN A 2 -18.81 4.62 -15.06
C GLN A 2 -19.36 4.36 -13.67
N ALA A 3 -19.99 3.19 -13.47
CA ALA A 3 -20.50 2.81 -12.16
C ALA A 3 -19.31 2.62 -11.20
N GLU A 4 -19.37 3.29 -10.06
CA GLU A 4 -18.43 3.07 -8.96
C GLU A 4 -18.75 1.72 -8.32
N CYS A 5 -17.76 0.84 -8.26
CA CYS A 5 -17.91 -0.51 -7.70
C CYS A 5 -16.88 -0.70 -6.60
N ILE A 6 -17.35 -0.77 -5.36
CA ILE A 6 -16.47 -0.98 -4.20
C ILE A 6 -16.77 -2.35 -3.62
N THR A 7 -15.82 -3.27 -3.76
CA THR A 7 -15.91 -4.64 -3.23
C THR A 7 -14.90 -4.79 -2.10
N ILE A 8 -15.39 -5.15 -0.91
CA ILE A 8 -14.55 -5.34 0.28
C ILE A 8 -14.81 -6.76 0.82
N ALA A 9 -13.76 -7.57 0.93
CA ALA A 9 -13.86 -8.89 1.52
C ALA A 9 -14.29 -8.83 2.99
N GLY A 10 -15.09 -9.81 3.43
CA GLY A 10 -15.67 -9.85 4.79
C GLY A 10 -14.64 -9.88 5.93
N SER A 11 -13.40 -10.30 5.66
CA SER A 11 -12.31 -10.35 6.63
C SER A 11 -11.40 -9.11 6.60
N ALA A 12 -11.65 -8.15 5.69
CA ALA A 12 -10.89 -6.92 5.62
C ALA A 12 -11.34 -5.93 6.71
N LEU A 13 -10.38 -5.23 7.29
CA LEU A 13 -10.57 -4.24 8.35
C LEU A 13 -10.40 -2.84 7.77
N VAL A 14 -11.51 -2.16 7.48
CA VAL A 14 -11.49 -0.79 6.91
C VAL A 14 -12.00 0.20 7.95
N CYS A 15 -11.18 1.19 8.33
CA CYS A 15 -11.59 2.26 9.23
C CYS A 15 -12.65 3.16 8.58
N ALA A 16 -13.59 3.69 9.37
CA ALA A 16 -14.67 4.55 8.88
C ALA A 16 -14.15 5.87 8.27
N GLN A 17 -12.97 6.34 8.70
CA GLN A 17 -12.29 7.51 8.15
C GLN A 17 -11.48 7.22 6.87
N ALA A 18 -11.41 5.96 6.41
CA ALA A 18 -10.79 5.64 5.14
C ALA A 18 -11.73 6.04 3.99
N LYS A 19 -11.21 6.81 3.02
CA LYS A 19 -11.94 7.25 1.84
C LYS A 19 -11.68 6.27 0.69
N LEU A 20 -12.75 5.69 0.15
CA LEU A 20 -12.71 4.82 -1.03
C LEU A 20 -13.58 5.44 -2.11
N ASP A 21 -13.06 5.58 -3.32
CA ASP A 21 -13.70 6.29 -4.42
C ASP A 21 -13.34 5.64 -5.76
N GLY A 22 -14.31 5.42 -6.66
CA GLY A 22 -14.09 4.71 -7.93
C GLY A 22 -14.37 3.21 -7.91
N ASN A 23 -13.56 2.44 -8.65
CA ASN A 23 -13.65 0.97 -8.74
C ASN A 23 -12.56 0.34 -7.86
N VAL A 24 -12.91 0.02 -6.61
CA VAL A 24 -11.94 -0.44 -5.60
C VAL A 24 -12.28 -1.85 -5.17
N GLN A 25 -11.33 -2.76 -5.31
CA GLN A 25 -11.42 -4.14 -4.84
C GLN A 25 -10.41 -4.35 -3.72
N ILE A 26 -10.89 -4.78 -2.56
CA ILE A 26 -10.08 -5.05 -1.37
C ILE A 26 -10.29 -6.52 -0.99
N ASP A 27 -9.22 -7.31 -1.10
CA ASP A 27 -9.27 -8.73 -0.79
C ASP A 27 -9.09 -9.02 0.72
N GLU A 28 -9.16 -10.29 1.07
CA GLU A 28 -9.21 -10.81 2.43
C GLU A 28 -8.05 -10.35 3.32
N GLY A 29 -8.38 -10.02 4.58
CA GLY A 29 -7.41 -9.66 5.61
C GLY A 29 -6.70 -8.32 5.38
N CYS A 30 -7.07 -7.53 4.38
CA CYS A 30 -6.52 -6.19 4.24
C CYS A 30 -6.86 -5.31 5.44
N VAL A 31 -5.99 -4.37 5.76
CA VAL A 31 -6.19 -3.42 6.86
C VAL A 31 -5.98 -2.01 6.35
N LEU A 32 -7.01 -1.17 6.43
CA LEU A 32 -6.99 0.23 6.03
C LEU A 32 -7.18 1.10 7.27
N HIS A 33 -6.16 1.89 7.57
CA HIS A 33 -6.12 2.81 8.69
C HIS A 33 -6.89 4.12 8.44
N PRO A 34 -7.14 4.92 9.48
CA PRO A 34 -7.85 6.20 9.36
C PRO A 34 -7.15 7.18 8.41
N GLY A 35 -7.93 7.92 7.62
CA GLY A 35 -7.39 8.93 6.71
C GLY A 35 -6.67 8.38 5.48
N SER A 36 -6.59 7.06 5.32
CA SER A 36 -6.17 6.45 4.04
C SER A 36 -7.17 6.81 2.93
N ILE A 37 -6.65 7.03 1.73
CA ILE A 37 -7.43 7.45 0.55
C ILE A 37 -7.09 6.50 -0.59
N ILE A 38 -8.09 5.77 -1.08
CA ILE A 38 -7.97 4.92 -2.27
C ILE A 38 -8.93 5.43 -3.33
N THR A 39 -8.39 5.79 -4.48
CA THR A 39 -9.12 6.49 -5.55
C THR A 39 -8.85 5.86 -6.92
N GLY A 40 -9.87 5.75 -7.77
CA GLY A 40 -9.75 5.26 -9.13
C GLY A 40 -10.00 3.76 -9.26
N CYS A 41 -9.34 3.10 -10.22
CA CYS A 41 -9.46 1.66 -10.45
C CYS A 41 -8.32 0.94 -9.72
N VAL A 42 -8.58 0.37 -8.55
CA VAL A 42 -7.54 -0.22 -7.68
C VAL A 42 -7.96 -1.62 -7.23
N SER A 43 -7.09 -2.60 -7.47
CA SER A 43 -7.23 -3.96 -6.94
C SER A 43 -6.13 -4.22 -5.93
N LEU A 44 -6.50 -4.36 -4.65
CA LEU A 44 -5.61 -4.78 -3.57
C LEU A 44 -5.78 -6.27 -3.31
N GLY A 45 -4.68 -7.01 -3.46
CA GLY A 45 -4.58 -8.42 -3.07
C GLY A 45 -4.73 -8.62 -1.55
N LYS A 46 -4.42 -9.82 -1.08
CA LYS A 46 -4.70 -10.24 0.30
C LYS A 46 -3.68 -9.68 1.27
N HIS A 47 -4.08 -9.53 2.52
CA HIS A 47 -3.16 -9.23 3.63
C HIS A 47 -2.36 -7.92 3.48
N ASN A 48 -2.82 -6.99 2.64
CA ASN A 48 -2.18 -5.67 2.53
C ASN A 48 -2.51 -4.79 3.73
N ILE A 49 -1.57 -3.95 4.13
CA ILE A 49 -1.74 -3.00 5.23
C ILE A 49 -1.46 -1.60 4.70
N VAL A 50 -2.46 -0.74 4.83
CA VAL A 50 -2.45 0.65 4.37
C VAL A 50 -2.60 1.52 5.62
N GLU A 51 -1.51 2.18 6.02
CA GLU A 51 -1.48 3.01 7.23
C GLU A 51 -2.12 4.40 7.05
N ASP A 52 -2.07 5.19 8.14
CA ASP A 52 -2.65 6.51 8.25
C ASP A 52 -2.17 7.43 7.12
N TYR A 53 -3.11 8.14 6.49
CA TYR A 53 -2.83 9.13 5.44
C TYR A 53 -2.12 8.58 4.19
N VAL A 54 -2.10 7.26 3.98
CA VAL A 54 -1.63 6.68 2.72
C VAL A 54 -2.61 6.99 1.60
N LYS A 55 -2.09 7.42 0.45
CA LYS A 55 -2.85 7.67 -0.76
C LYS A 55 -2.51 6.64 -1.82
N ILE A 56 -3.50 5.94 -2.35
CA ILE A 56 -3.37 4.99 -3.46
C ILE A 56 -4.34 5.41 -4.56
N GLY A 57 -3.84 5.66 -5.76
CA GLY A 57 -4.70 6.09 -6.87
C GLY A 57 -4.06 7.14 -7.77
N SER A 58 -4.81 7.50 -8.81
CA SER A 58 -4.46 8.64 -9.67
C SER A 58 -5.21 9.88 -9.19
N GLU A 59 -4.48 10.90 -8.73
CA GLU A 59 -5.06 12.24 -8.46
C GLU A 59 -5.47 12.98 -9.74
N SER A 60 -5.17 12.43 -10.94
CA SER A 60 -5.28 13.15 -12.22
C SER A 60 -6.09 12.39 -13.28
N ASP A 61 -7.21 13.02 -13.63
CA ASP A 61 -8.02 12.89 -14.83
C ASP A 61 -8.87 11.64 -15.03
N LEU A 62 -10.16 11.95 -15.22
CA LEU A 62 -11.29 11.19 -15.73
C LEU A 62 -11.05 10.52 -17.11
N THR A 63 -9.79 10.43 -17.55
CA THR A 63 -9.33 9.91 -18.84
C THR A 63 -8.28 8.80 -18.70
N GLN A 64 -7.73 8.56 -17.50
CA GLN A 64 -6.71 7.55 -17.29
C GLN A 64 -7.32 6.17 -17.00
N THR A 65 -7.27 5.30 -18.01
CA THR A 65 -7.65 3.88 -17.97
C THR A 65 -6.64 2.98 -17.23
N HIS A 66 -5.79 3.53 -16.36
CA HIS A 66 -4.75 2.72 -15.71
C HIS A 66 -5.28 2.15 -14.40
N SER A 67 -5.58 0.86 -14.41
CA SER A 67 -5.85 0.08 -13.21
C SER A 67 -4.57 -0.10 -12.40
N ILE A 68 -4.61 0.21 -11.11
CA ILE A 68 -3.54 -0.08 -10.17
C ILE A 68 -3.76 -1.48 -9.62
N THR A 69 -2.80 -2.37 -9.83
CA THR A 69 -2.83 -3.73 -9.28
C THR A 69 -1.76 -3.88 -8.21
N ILE A 70 -2.18 -4.16 -6.99
CA ILE A 70 -1.31 -4.39 -5.84
C ILE A 70 -1.45 -5.86 -5.45
N GLY A 71 -0.31 -6.57 -5.37
CA GLY A 71 -0.25 -7.97 -4.94
C GLY A 71 -0.54 -8.16 -3.45
N ASP A 72 -0.05 -9.26 -2.90
CA ASP A 72 -0.35 -9.69 -1.53
C ASP A 72 0.71 -9.22 -0.52
N GLU A 73 0.31 -9.09 0.75
CA GLU A 73 1.20 -8.89 1.91
C GLU A 73 2.08 -7.62 1.83
N ASN A 74 1.65 -6.57 1.14
CA ASN A 74 2.36 -5.29 1.12
C ASN A 74 2.03 -4.44 2.36
N LEU A 75 3.02 -3.69 2.83
CA LEU A 75 2.89 -2.73 3.93
C LEU A 75 3.22 -1.32 3.41
N PHE A 76 2.25 -0.42 3.48
CA PHE A 76 2.40 0.99 3.19
C PHE A 76 2.33 1.77 4.48
N GLU A 77 3.45 2.32 4.93
CA GLU A 77 3.52 3.13 6.14
C GLU A 77 2.91 4.52 5.97
N CYS A 78 2.73 5.20 7.10
CA CYS A 78 2.13 6.52 7.19
C CYS A 78 2.57 7.51 6.10
N GLY A 79 1.59 8.10 5.42
CA GLY A 79 1.79 9.20 4.46
C GLY A 79 2.43 8.81 3.12
N CYS A 80 2.48 7.52 2.76
CA CYS A 80 2.91 7.11 1.41
C CYS A 80 1.95 7.59 0.32
N ALA A 81 2.47 7.81 -0.89
CA ALA A 81 1.67 8.14 -2.08
C ALA A 81 1.98 7.19 -3.24
N ILE A 82 0.98 6.45 -3.71
CA ILE A 82 1.12 5.36 -4.67
C ILE A 82 0.31 5.64 -5.93
N GLY A 83 1.02 5.93 -7.02
CA GLY A 83 0.50 6.05 -8.38
C GLY A 83 1.02 4.98 -9.34
N SER A 84 1.70 3.94 -8.83
CA SER A 84 2.21 2.82 -9.63
C SER A 84 1.11 2.10 -10.39
N ILE A 85 1.43 1.53 -11.56
CA ILE A 85 0.50 0.66 -12.30
C ILE A 85 0.45 -0.73 -11.66
N GLN A 86 1.60 -1.23 -11.21
CA GLN A 86 1.71 -2.57 -10.67
C GLN A 86 2.68 -2.60 -9.49
N ILE A 87 2.26 -3.26 -8.41
CA ILE A 87 3.08 -3.57 -7.24
C ILE A 87 2.97 -5.07 -7.00
N GLY A 88 4.11 -5.74 -6.85
CA GLY A 88 4.18 -7.17 -6.54
C GLY A 88 3.78 -7.49 -5.10
N ASN A 89 4.35 -8.56 -4.57
CA ASN A 89 4.01 -9.09 -3.24
C ASN A 89 5.06 -8.72 -2.20
N ARG A 90 4.67 -8.60 -0.93
CA ARG A 90 5.57 -8.45 0.22
C ARG A 90 6.49 -7.25 0.12
N ASN A 91 6.02 -6.13 -0.40
CA ASN A 91 6.79 -4.89 -0.41
C ASN A 91 6.56 -4.09 0.87
N LEU A 92 7.59 -3.38 1.32
CA LEU A 92 7.48 -2.37 2.38
C LEU A 92 7.77 -1.00 1.79
N PHE A 93 6.81 -0.09 1.93
CA PHE A 93 6.99 1.32 1.70
C PHE A 93 7.06 1.99 3.05
N GLU A 94 8.25 2.48 3.40
CA GLU A 94 8.44 3.26 4.62
C GLU A 94 7.80 4.64 4.49
N SER A 95 7.61 5.27 5.64
CA SER A 95 6.86 6.52 5.78
C SER A 95 7.22 7.57 4.72
N LYS A 96 6.20 8.20 4.12
CA LYS A 96 6.34 9.24 3.08
C LYS A 96 7.06 8.80 1.80
N ALA A 97 7.23 7.51 1.55
CA ALA A 97 7.68 7.04 0.24
C ALA A 97 6.64 7.40 -0.84
N VAL A 98 7.13 7.76 -2.03
CA VAL A 98 6.28 8.14 -3.17
C VAL A 98 6.62 7.22 -4.34
N ALA A 99 5.62 6.55 -4.87
CA ALA A 99 5.73 5.86 -6.15
C ALA A 99 4.93 6.62 -7.20
N LYS A 100 5.61 7.32 -8.10
CA LYS A 100 4.96 8.16 -9.10
C LYS A 100 4.18 7.32 -10.11
N LYS A 101 3.33 8.03 -10.86
CA LYS A 101 2.50 7.49 -11.94
C LYS A 101 3.29 6.55 -12.83
N GLY A 102 2.69 5.45 -13.27
CA GLY A 102 3.31 4.60 -14.28
C GLY A 102 4.39 3.65 -13.78
N SER A 103 4.89 3.84 -12.55
CA SER A 103 5.94 2.98 -12.00
C SER A 103 5.46 1.53 -11.81
N THR A 104 6.39 0.60 -11.89
CA THR A 104 6.17 -0.83 -11.65
C THR A 104 7.14 -1.33 -10.61
N ILE A 105 6.64 -1.95 -9.55
CA ILE A 105 7.45 -2.44 -8.44
C ILE A 105 7.29 -3.95 -8.36
N GLY A 106 8.41 -4.65 -8.29
CA GLY A 106 8.47 -6.10 -8.13
C GLY A 106 7.99 -6.58 -6.77
N SER A 107 8.44 -7.76 -6.37
CA SER A 107 8.14 -8.37 -5.07
C SER A 107 9.32 -8.32 -4.10
N ASN A 108 9.04 -8.31 -2.80
CA ASN A 108 10.03 -8.28 -1.73
C ASN A 108 10.97 -7.06 -1.77
N CYS A 109 10.46 -5.91 -2.21
CA CYS A 109 11.20 -4.66 -2.22
C CYS A 109 11.03 -3.90 -0.90
N ILE A 110 12.03 -3.08 -0.56
CA ILE A 110 11.92 -2.09 0.51
C ILE A 110 12.16 -0.71 -0.13
N ILE A 111 11.16 0.15 -0.04
CA ILE A 111 11.22 1.53 -0.48
C ILE A 111 11.35 2.39 0.78
N GLY A 112 12.54 2.94 0.99
CA GLY A 112 12.89 3.65 2.21
C GLY A 112 12.14 4.97 2.39
N GLN A 113 12.25 5.52 3.60
CA GLN A 113 11.59 6.76 3.97
C GLN A 113 11.92 7.91 3.01
N CYS A 114 10.89 8.66 2.60
CA CYS A 114 11.00 9.79 1.67
C CYS A 114 11.63 9.45 0.30
N VAL A 115 11.77 8.16 -0.05
CA VAL A 115 12.24 7.75 -1.38
C VAL A 115 11.15 8.04 -2.41
N VAL A 116 11.56 8.56 -3.55
CA VAL A 116 10.69 8.79 -4.71
C VAL A 116 11.08 7.81 -5.81
N ILE A 117 10.14 6.96 -6.21
CA ILE A 117 10.20 6.14 -7.42
C ILE A 117 9.63 6.98 -8.55
N GLU A 118 10.42 7.13 -9.62
CA GLU A 118 10.13 8.06 -10.70
C GLU A 118 9.02 7.55 -11.63
N GLU A 119 8.46 8.46 -12.43
CA GLU A 119 7.39 8.12 -13.36
C GLU A 119 7.86 7.07 -14.37
N GLY A 120 7.06 6.01 -14.52
CA GLY A 120 7.40 4.88 -15.41
C GLY A 120 8.58 4.02 -14.97
N GLU A 121 9.19 4.29 -13.80
CA GLU A 121 10.35 3.54 -13.33
C GLU A 121 9.97 2.10 -12.95
N ARG A 122 10.84 1.16 -13.32
CA ARG A 122 10.67 -0.27 -13.00
C ARG A 122 11.66 -0.71 -11.93
N ILE A 123 11.13 -1.15 -10.80
CA ILE A 123 11.91 -1.73 -9.70
C ILE A 123 11.81 -3.24 -9.76
N GLU A 124 12.96 -3.91 -9.81
CA GLU A 124 13.04 -5.36 -9.81
C GLU A 124 12.80 -5.97 -8.43
N ASP A 125 12.44 -7.25 -8.40
CA ASP A 125 12.30 -8.04 -7.18
C ASP A 125 13.53 -7.98 -6.28
N GLY A 126 13.28 -7.98 -4.97
CA GLY A 126 14.31 -8.00 -3.94
C GLY A 126 15.19 -6.75 -3.93
N THR A 127 14.67 -5.61 -4.39
CA THR A 127 15.44 -4.35 -4.43
C THR A 127 15.13 -3.50 -3.19
N ILE A 128 16.18 -2.98 -2.57
CA ILE A 128 16.12 -2.03 -1.47
C ILE A 128 16.55 -0.68 -2.02
N ILE A 129 15.72 0.34 -1.84
CA ILE A 129 15.98 1.70 -2.30
C ILE A 129 15.96 2.59 -1.07
N THR A 130 17.05 3.29 -0.83
CA THR A 130 17.17 4.25 0.28
C THR A 130 17.74 5.56 -0.24
N CYS A 131 17.41 6.66 0.40
CA CYS A 131 18.08 7.93 0.15
C CYS A 131 19.23 8.13 1.15
N ALA A 132 20.38 8.56 0.65
CA ALA A 132 21.48 9.02 1.48
C ALA A 132 22.08 10.28 0.87
N THR A 133 22.61 11.13 1.73
CA THR A 133 23.28 12.35 1.28
C THR A 133 24.72 12.01 0.89
N ASP A 134 25.17 12.52 -0.25
CA ASP A 134 26.58 12.43 -0.66
C ASP A 134 27.45 13.51 0.03
N ASP A 135 28.76 13.45 -0.21
CA ASP A 135 29.72 14.41 0.35
C ASP A 135 29.46 15.87 -0.08
N ASN A 136 28.67 16.08 -1.15
CA ASN A 136 28.29 17.38 -1.68
C ASN A 136 26.92 17.86 -1.15
N ASN A 137 26.40 17.20 -0.11
CA ASN A 137 25.10 17.47 0.47
C ASN A 137 23.91 17.27 -0.51
N GLN A 138 24.10 16.46 -1.55
CA GLN A 138 23.04 16.10 -2.50
C GLN A 138 22.40 14.77 -2.10
N LEU A 139 21.08 14.71 -2.20
CA LEU A 139 20.32 13.51 -1.90
C LEU A 139 20.42 12.53 -3.07
N GLN A 140 21.00 11.36 -2.82
CA GLN A 140 21.19 10.30 -3.81
C GLN A 140 20.38 9.06 -3.44
N ARG A 141 19.80 8.43 -4.46
CA ARG A 141 19.14 7.12 -4.31
C ARG A 141 20.18 6.02 -4.39
N ILE A 142 20.22 5.18 -3.36
CA ILE A 142 21.07 4.00 -3.29
C ILE A 142 20.20 2.78 -3.52
N PHE A 143 20.59 1.97 -4.49
CA PHE A 143 19.94 0.69 -4.82
C PHE A 143 20.81 -0.45 -4.30
N ARG A 144 20.20 -1.38 -3.57
CA ARG A 144 20.86 -2.59 -3.08
C ARG A 144 19.98 -3.79 -3.37
N LYS A 145 20.59 -4.93 -3.69
CA LYS A 145 19.85 -6.20 -3.68
C LYS A 145 19.75 -6.73 -2.25
N MET A 146 18.56 -7.20 -1.92
CA MET A 146 18.26 -7.78 -0.63
C MET A 146 19.00 -9.11 -0.47
N GLN A 147 19.75 -9.23 0.62
CA GLN A 147 20.40 -10.48 0.98
C GLN A 147 19.35 -11.48 1.53
N PRO A 148 19.56 -12.80 1.40
CA PRO A 148 18.59 -13.81 1.84
C PRO A 148 18.19 -13.71 3.32
N SER A 149 19.14 -13.38 4.19
CA SER A 149 18.87 -13.19 5.63
C SER A 149 17.94 -12.01 5.91
N LEU A 150 18.13 -10.91 5.19
CA LEU A 150 17.29 -9.72 5.29
C LEU A 150 15.90 -9.96 4.72
N LEU A 151 15.79 -10.76 3.64
CA LEU A 151 14.51 -11.18 3.08
C LEU A 151 13.65 -11.94 4.11
N ILE A 152 14.25 -12.88 4.84
CA ILE A 152 13.56 -13.63 5.90
C ILE A 152 13.14 -12.69 7.04
N ALA A 153 14.01 -11.76 7.43
CA ALA A 153 13.69 -10.79 8.47
C ALA A 153 12.53 -9.87 8.05
N HIS A 154 12.56 -9.36 6.83
CA HIS A 154 11.54 -8.52 6.21
C HIS A 154 10.16 -9.20 6.21
N GLN A 155 10.10 -10.44 5.71
CA GLN A 155 8.86 -11.23 5.72
C GLN A 155 8.31 -11.44 7.13
N LYS A 156 9.20 -11.73 8.10
CA LYS A 156 8.81 -11.87 9.52
C LYS A 156 8.29 -10.56 10.11
N THR A 157 8.85 -9.42 9.72
CA THR A 157 8.39 -8.10 10.17
C THR A 157 6.97 -7.82 9.69
N ILE A 158 6.70 -8.01 8.39
CA ILE A 158 5.35 -7.86 7.82
C ILE A 158 4.36 -8.80 8.53
N GLN A 159 4.73 -10.06 8.74
CA GLN A 159 3.89 -11.02 9.45
C GLN A 159 3.61 -10.61 10.91
N ARG A 160 4.62 -10.14 11.64
CA ARG A 160 4.46 -9.66 13.01
C ARG A 160 3.54 -8.45 13.06
N TYR A 161 3.68 -7.53 12.11
CA TYR A 161 2.83 -6.35 12.01
C TYR A 161 1.38 -6.72 11.72
N ALA A 162 1.15 -7.58 10.71
CA ALA A 162 -0.16 -8.12 10.40
C ALA A 162 -0.80 -8.84 11.60
N ASN A 163 -0.01 -9.65 12.31
CA ASN A 163 -0.47 -10.35 13.51
C ASN A 163 -0.80 -9.39 14.66
N ALA A 164 -0.01 -8.34 14.87
CA ALA A 164 -0.30 -7.35 15.92
C ALA A 164 -1.60 -6.58 15.65
N LEU A 165 -1.87 -6.27 14.37
CA LEU A 165 -3.10 -5.62 13.96
C LEU A 165 -4.32 -6.56 14.01
N ARG A 166 -4.15 -7.88 13.90
CA ARG A 166 -5.27 -8.84 13.89
C ARG A 166 -5.50 -9.55 15.23
N ASN A 167 -4.43 -9.93 15.91
CA ASN A 167 -4.43 -10.75 17.11
C ASN A 167 -3.95 -9.92 18.31
N SER A 168 -4.89 -9.32 19.01
CA SER A 168 -4.65 -8.76 20.34
C SER A 168 -5.74 -9.20 21.33
N ASN A 169 -5.87 -10.51 21.58
CA ASN A 169 -6.68 -11.10 22.67
C ASN A 169 -8.02 -10.36 22.95
N GLY A 170 -8.74 -10.00 21.89
CA GLY A 170 -9.90 -9.10 21.88
C GLY A 170 -10.00 -8.37 20.52
N PRO A 171 -10.93 -7.42 20.35
CA PRO A 171 -10.98 -6.60 19.14
C PRO A 171 -9.58 -6.05 18.86
N SER A 172 -9.07 -6.22 17.63
CA SER A 172 -7.84 -5.60 17.13
C SER A 172 -7.61 -4.19 17.70
N ALA A 173 -6.36 -3.76 17.89
CA ALA A 173 -6.04 -2.41 18.36
C ALA A 173 -6.81 -1.32 17.56
N LEU A 174 -6.99 -1.53 16.25
CA LEU A 174 -7.82 -0.70 15.39
C LEU A 174 -9.29 -0.68 15.80
N THR A 175 -9.93 -1.84 15.99
CA THR A 175 -11.33 -1.91 16.46
C THR A 175 -11.56 -1.38 17.88
N ARG A 176 -10.51 -1.25 18.71
CA ARG A 176 -10.61 -0.65 20.06
C ARG A 176 -10.58 0.88 20.02
N HIS A 177 -9.79 1.46 19.14
CA HIS A 177 -9.54 2.91 19.09
C HIS A 177 -10.21 3.62 17.91
N HIS A 178 -10.65 2.88 16.89
CA HIS A 178 -11.28 3.41 15.68
C HIS A 178 -12.61 2.72 15.37
N ARG A 179 -13.52 3.50 14.80
CA ARG A 179 -14.79 2.99 14.28
C ARG A 179 -14.53 2.29 12.96
N MET A 180 -14.94 1.03 12.84
CA MET A 180 -14.84 0.30 11.58
C MET A 180 -16.01 0.62 10.65
N ARG A 181 -15.76 0.56 9.34
CA ARG A 181 -16.81 0.63 8.32
C ARG A 181 -17.61 -0.67 8.35
N ALA A 182 -18.93 -0.57 8.39
CA ALA A 182 -19.78 -1.75 8.24
C ALA A 182 -19.57 -2.33 6.83
N ILE A 183 -19.29 -3.63 6.75
CA ILE A 183 -19.14 -4.33 5.47
C ILE A 183 -20.54 -4.55 4.91
N SER A 184 -21.12 -3.50 4.35
CA SER A 184 -22.23 -3.60 3.43
C SER A 184 -21.62 -3.85 2.05
N SER A 185 -21.91 -5.00 1.45
CA SER A 185 -21.71 -5.21 0.01
C SER A 185 -22.55 -4.18 -0.74
N ILE A 186 -21.97 -3.00 -0.96
CA ILE A 186 -22.60 -1.93 -1.72
C ILE A 186 -22.24 -2.18 -3.19
N SER A 187 -23.05 -3.00 -3.84
CA SER A 187 -23.16 -2.97 -5.30
C SER A 187 -24.10 -1.79 -5.62
N ILE A 188 -23.56 -0.60 -5.87
CA ILE A 188 -24.36 0.45 -6.49
C ILE A 188 -24.54 0.02 -7.95
N THR A 189 -25.75 -0.40 -8.28
CA THR A 189 -26.14 -0.75 -9.65
C THR A 189 -26.47 0.51 -10.42
#